data_AF-A0A0Q4DSB8-F1
#
_entry.id   AF-A0A0Q4DSB8-F1
#
_cell.length_a   1.000
_cell.length_b   1.000
_cell.length_c   1.000
_cell.angle_alpha   90.00
_cell.angle_beta   90.00
_cell.angle_gamma   90.00
#
_symmetry.space_group_name_H-M   'P 1'
#
loop_
_entity.id
_entity.type
_entity.pdbx_description
1 polymer ?
#
loop_
_entity_poly.entity_id
_entity_poly.type
_entity_poly.pdbx_seq_one_letter_code
_entity_poly.pdbx_strand_id
1 'polypeptide(L)'
;MPNNNSLITTAASTVLVSNGTNDVILGHDIATAYIVSNGNVGDDTILTFRKNDSLINYRSMGDSVDAGENGVIAVDGPDGGDQLSLVGADGGVVNLRYLGSKDGGHAYADASVRLEGFTEGKVSNDKFDASSGSFTFFYDNALGLNLGFDTINGFGADDRIVTTRQIFDSDDNATIGFGSNNVLDLSGEGGPKASDGFRHPGGQIDLNGVGHNMLSIDFLGQETVNGVTYYHYGIDG
;
A
#
# COMPACT_ATOMS: atom_id res chain seq x y z
N MET A 1 -10.75 19.45 -0.68
CA MET A 1 -9.54 18.77 -0.19
C MET A 1 -9.98 17.43 0.38
N PRO A 2 -9.49 16.30 -0.14
CA PRO A 2 -9.76 14.99 0.45
C PRO A 2 -9.35 14.96 1.91
N ASN A 3 -10.06 14.19 2.73
CA ASN A 3 -9.70 13.95 4.12
C ASN A 3 -8.54 12.93 4.19
N ASN A 4 -7.31 13.40 4.03
CA ASN A 4 -6.12 12.56 4.12
C ASN A 4 -5.68 12.26 5.58
N ASN A 5 -6.64 12.23 6.52
CA ASN A 5 -6.41 12.13 7.96
C ASN A 5 -6.70 10.74 8.53
N SER A 6 -6.92 9.74 7.68
CA SER A 6 -7.11 8.35 8.11
C SER A 6 -6.11 7.49 7.37
N LEU A 7 -5.30 6.73 8.11
CA LEU A 7 -4.42 5.70 7.58
C LEU A 7 -5.19 4.56 6.90
N ILE A 8 -6.19 4.01 7.58
CA ILE A 8 -6.98 2.88 7.08
C ILE A 8 -8.26 3.41 6.43
N THR A 9 -8.56 2.98 5.20
CA THR A 9 -9.73 3.46 4.44
C THR A 9 -10.69 2.36 4.10
N THR A 10 -10.18 1.24 3.59
CA THR A 10 -11.00 0.12 3.08
C THR A 10 -10.60 -1.23 3.64
N ALA A 11 -9.43 -1.35 4.26
CA ALA A 11 -9.04 -2.57 4.97
C ALA A 11 -9.92 -2.79 6.21
N ALA A 12 -10.10 -4.06 6.58
CA ALA A 12 -10.51 -4.41 7.93
C ALA A 12 -9.41 -4.06 8.94
N SER A 13 -9.75 -4.04 10.23
CA SER A 13 -8.78 -3.78 11.30
C SER A 13 -8.87 -4.84 12.38
N THR A 14 -7.72 -5.36 12.78
CA THR A 14 -7.56 -6.27 13.92
C THR A 14 -6.54 -5.66 14.87
N VAL A 15 -6.93 -5.41 16.12
CA VAL A 15 -6.04 -4.81 17.12
C VAL A 15 -5.40 -5.91 17.97
N LEU A 16 -4.07 -5.93 18.03
CA LEU A 16 -3.29 -6.71 18.98
C LEU A 16 -3.25 -5.91 20.27
N VAL A 17 -3.95 -6.39 21.29
CA VAL A 17 -4.18 -5.65 22.54
C VAL A 17 -3.03 -5.87 23.52
N SER A 18 -2.68 -4.83 24.29
CA SER A 18 -1.68 -4.96 25.35
C SER A 18 -2.24 -5.72 26.57
N ASN A 19 -2.30 -7.05 26.46
CA ASN A 19 -2.80 -7.95 27.50
C ASN A 19 -1.69 -8.80 28.16
N GLY A 20 -0.47 -8.77 27.60
CA GLY A 20 0.68 -9.56 28.05
C GLY A 20 0.51 -11.07 27.88
N THR A 21 -0.32 -11.50 26.94
CA THR A 21 -0.53 -12.92 26.61
C THR A 21 -0.18 -13.20 25.16
N ASN A 22 0.43 -14.35 24.89
CA ASN A 22 0.76 -14.76 23.53
C ASN A 22 -0.50 -15.24 22.82
N ASP A 23 -1.06 -14.40 21.95
CA ASP A 23 -2.25 -14.70 21.18
C ASP A 23 -1.93 -15.30 19.81
N VAL A 24 -2.84 -16.14 19.30
CA VAL A 24 -2.80 -16.64 17.93
C VAL A 24 -3.98 -16.08 17.17
N ILE A 25 -3.69 -15.27 16.16
CA ILE A 25 -4.66 -14.53 15.36
C ILE A 25 -4.74 -15.17 13.98
N LEU A 26 -5.96 -15.48 13.54
CA LEU A 26 -6.19 -15.99 12.19
C LEU A 26 -6.34 -14.85 11.19
N GLY A 27 -5.69 -15.01 10.04
CA GLY A 27 -5.82 -14.13 8.88
C GLY A 27 -7.21 -14.16 8.26
N HIS A 28 -7.54 -13.09 7.52
CA HIS A 28 -8.80 -12.99 6.79
C HIS A 28 -8.59 -13.07 5.28
N ASP A 29 -9.68 -13.28 4.54
CA ASP A 29 -9.65 -13.32 3.07
C ASP A 29 -9.59 -11.93 2.39
N ILE A 30 -9.75 -10.87 3.18
CA ILE A 30 -9.76 -9.45 2.77
C ILE A 30 -8.54 -8.74 3.35
N ALA A 31 -8.17 -7.57 2.80
CA ALA A 31 -7.06 -6.81 3.40
C ALA A 31 -7.37 -6.48 4.85
N THR A 32 -6.45 -6.83 5.72
CA THR A 32 -6.52 -6.55 7.15
C THR A 32 -5.31 -5.74 7.58
N ALA A 33 -5.57 -4.63 8.26
CA ALA A 33 -4.57 -3.88 9.00
C ALA A 33 -4.48 -4.44 10.42
N TYR A 34 -3.37 -5.09 10.74
CA TYR A 34 -3.04 -5.57 12.07
C TYR A 34 -2.37 -4.46 12.86
N ILE A 35 -3.03 -3.99 13.90
CA ILE A 35 -2.61 -2.81 14.67
C ILE A 35 -1.99 -3.27 15.98
N VAL A 36 -0.67 -3.08 16.12
CA VAL A 36 0.07 -3.39 17.35
C VAL A 36 -0.11 -2.24 18.34
N SER A 37 -0.73 -2.52 19.48
CA SER A 37 -0.91 -1.54 20.56
C SER A 37 0.44 -1.18 21.20
N ASN A 38 0.55 0.04 21.73
CA ASN A 38 1.66 0.41 22.59
C ASN A 38 1.52 -0.27 23.97
N GLY A 39 2.59 -0.90 24.45
CA GLY A 39 2.64 -1.64 25.71
C GLY A 39 2.90 -3.12 25.47
N ASN A 40 2.92 -3.91 26.55
CA ASN A 40 3.15 -5.36 26.49
C ASN A 40 1.99 -6.08 25.75
N VAL A 41 2.16 -6.37 24.48
CA VAL A 41 1.24 -7.19 23.66
C VAL A 41 1.52 -8.69 23.81
N GLY A 42 2.71 -9.08 24.28
CA GLY A 42 3.14 -10.48 24.34
C GLY A 42 3.80 -10.95 23.05
N ASP A 43 4.14 -12.24 22.98
CA ASP A 43 4.73 -12.85 21.77
C ASP A 43 3.63 -13.42 20.87
N ASP A 44 2.97 -12.52 20.13
CA ASP A 44 1.81 -12.86 19.30
C ASP A 44 2.19 -13.56 17.99
N THR A 45 1.24 -14.30 17.43
CA THR A 45 1.35 -14.92 16.11
C THR A 45 0.15 -14.57 15.23
N ILE A 46 0.40 -14.02 14.05
CA ILE A 46 -0.60 -13.86 13.00
C ILE A 46 -0.40 -14.98 11.97
N LEU A 47 -1.38 -15.86 11.86
CA LEU A 47 -1.42 -16.92 10.87
C LEU A 47 -2.03 -16.41 9.57
N THR A 48 -1.52 -16.88 8.45
CA THR A 48 -2.03 -16.58 7.10
C THR A 48 -2.00 -15.10 6.70
N PHE A 49 -0.97 -14.37 7.13
CA PHE A 49 -0.71 -13.00 6.68
C PHE A 49 -0.55 -12.95 5.15
N ARG A 50 -1.35 -12.14 4.48
CA ARG A 50 -1.44 -12.09 3.01
C ARG A 50 -0.66 -10.94 2.44
N LYS A 51 -0.44 -11.01 1.12
CA LYS A 51 0.23 -9.97 0.34
C LYS A 51 -0.50 -8.62 0.37
N ASN A 52 -1.81 -8.62 0.65
CA ASN A 52 -2.62 -7.42 0.78
C ASN A 52 -2.91 -7.04 2.24
N ASP A 53 -2.29 -7.70 3.22
CA ASP A 53 -2.38 -7.29 4.63
C ASP A 53 -1.32 -6.25 4.97
N SER A 54 -1.58 -5.50 6.03
CA SER A 54 -0.63 -4.51 6.56
C SER A 54 -0.44 -4.69 8.06
N LEU A 55 0.76 -4.34 8.53
CA LEU A 55 1.08 -4.22 9.95
C LEU A 55 1.23 -2.73 10.27
N ILE A 56 0.45 -2.25 11.22
CA ILE A 56 0.53 -0.88 11.73
C ILE A 56 1.10 -0.95 13.14
N ASN A 57 2.32 -0.45 13.32
CA ASN A 57 2.97 -0.44 14.62
C ASN A 57 2.96 0.97 15.22
N TYR A 58 2.89 1.08 16.54
CA TYR A 58 2.88 2.38 17.23
C TYR A 58 4.24 3.11 17.16
N ARG A 59 5.31 2.39 16.80
CA ARG A 59 6.66 2.92 16.57
C ARG A 59 7.26 2.36 15.29
N SER A 60 8.24 3.08 14.74
CA SER A 60 9.03 2.54 13.63
C SER A 60 9.92 1.37 14.09
N MET A 61 9.94 0.33 13.28
CA MET A 61 10.86 -0.81 13.31
C MET A 61 12.01 -0.66 12.30
N GLY A 62 12.14 0.50 11.65
CA GLY A 62 13.05 0.75 10.53
C GLY A 62 12.37 0.69 9.16
N ASP A 63 13.17 0.88 8.11
CA ASP A 63 12.69 0.93 6.71
C ASP A 63 12.45 -0.46 6.09
N SER A 64 13.13 -1.46 6.61
CA SER A 64 13.01 -2.86 6.24
C SER A 64 13.06 -3.71 7.49
N VAL A 65 12.17 -4.69 7.58
CA VAL A 65 12.11 -5.62 8.70
C VAL A 65 12.33 -7.02 8.15
N ASP A 66 13.50 -7.57 8.48
CA ASP A 66 13.83 -8.97 8.21
C ASP A 66 13.44 -9.80 9.43
N ALA A 67 12.50 -10.72 9.24
CA ALA A 67 12.02 -11.61 10.30
C ALA A 67 13.00 -12.78 10.56
N GLY A 68 14.05 -12.91 9.73
CA GLY A 68 15.02 -13.98 9.81
C GLY A 68 14.41 -15.38 9.58
N GLU A 69 15.21 -16.42 9.77
CA GLU A 69 14.77 -17.81 9.54
C GLU A 69 13.64 -18.26 10.48
N ASN A 70 13.52 -17.62 11.66
CA ASN A 70 12.51 -17.96 12.65
C ASN A 70 11.18 -17.23 12.43
N GLY A 71 11.12 -16.26 11.51
CA GLY A 71 9.89 -15.52 11.19
C GLY A 71 9.40 -14.59 12.30
N VAL A 72 10.33 -14.08 13.12
CA VAL A 72 10.02 -13.29 14.31
C VAL A 72 10.49 -11.84 14.14
N ILE A 73 9.62 -10.90 14.49
CA ILE A 73 9.86 -9.47 14.40
C ILE A 73 9.78 -8.85 15.80
N ALA A 74 10.77 -8.03 16.17
CA ALA A 74 10.72 -7.22 17.38
C ALA A 74 9.89 -5.95 17.14
N VAL A 75 8.67 -5.90 17.68
CA VAL A 75 7.74 -4.77 17.46
C VAL A 75 8.03 -3.58 18.37
N ASP A 76 8.66 -3.82 19.51
CA ASP A 76 9.00 -2.79 20.50
C ASP A 76 10.45 -2.27 20.40
N GLY A 77 11.20 -2.74 19.39
CA GLY A 77 12.61 -2.44 19.19
C GLY A 77 13.56 -3.37 19.97
N PRO A 78 14.88 -3.14 19.91
CA PRO A 78 15.90 -4.09 20.41
C PRO A 78 15.85 -4.35 21.91
N ASP A 79 15.39 -3.36 22.68
CA ASP A 79 15.26 -3.43 24.14
C ASP A 79 13.84 -3.80 24.59
N GLY A 80 12.92 -3.98 23.63
CA GLY A 80 11.55 -4.42 23.87
C GLY A 80 11.47 -5.92 24.09
N GLY A 81 10.51 -6.35 24.92
CA GLY A 81 10.27 -7.78 25.17
C GLY A 81 9.43 -8.44 24.08
N ASP A 82 8.60 -7.66 23.39
CA ASP A 82 7.50 -8.17 22.58
C ASP A 82 7.94 -8.56 21.16
N GLN A 83 7.54 -9.76 20.78
CA GLN A 83 7.80 -10.35 19.49
C GLN A 83 6.50 -10.58 18.72
N LEU A 84 6.57 -10.52 17.40
CA LEU A 84 5.45 -10.85 16.53
C LEU A 84 5.91 -11.83 15.46
N SER A 85 5.22 -12.96 15.35
CA SER A 85 5.41 -13.92 14.26
C SER A 85 4.38 -13.69 13.17
N LEU A 86 4.84 -13.44 11.94
CA LEU A 86 3.99 -13.32 10.76
C LEU A 86 4.17 -14.55 9.87
N VAL A 87 3.15 -15.41 9.86
CA VAL A 87 3.15 -16.63 9.05
C VAL A 87 2.34 -16.35 7.79
N GLY A 88 2.99 -16.43 6.63
CA GLY A 88 2.36 -16.23 5.33
C GLY A 88 1.21 -17.20 5.06
N ALA A 89 0.32 -16.85 4.13
CA ALA A 89 -0.77 -17.75 3.71
C ALA A 89 -0.29 -19.10 3.14
N ASP A 90 0.94 -19.15 2.63
CA ASP A 90 1.65 -20.35 2.18
C ASP A 90 2.45 -21.06 3.28
N GLY A 91 2.41 -20.55 4.51
CA GLY A 91 3.19 -21.02 5.65
C GLY A 91 4.62 -20.45 5.71
N GLY A 92 4.99 -19.55 4.79
CA GLY A 92 6.33 -18.96 4.73
C GLY A 92 6.56 -17.84 5.75
N VAL A 93 7.82 -17.41 5.86
CA VAL A 93 8.21 -16.22 6.63
C VAL A 93 7.88 -14.96 5.83
N VAL A 94 7.32 -13.95 6.51
CA VAL A 94 7.02 -12.64 5.92
C VAL A 94 8.03 -11.60 6.38
N ASN A 95 8.79 -11.06 5.41
CA ASN A 95 9.58 -9.86 5.60
C ASN A 95 8.73 -8.63 5.26
N LEU A 96 8.99 -7.49 5.91
CA LEU A 96 8.20 -6.28 5.73
C LEU A 96 9.01 -5.12 5.13
N ARG A 97 8.34 -4.31 4.31
CA ARG A 97 8.81 -3.02 3.84
C ARG A 97 8.03 -1.90 4.51
N TYR A 98 8.70 -0.78 4.77
CA TYR A 98 8.09 0.39 5.40
C TYR A 98 7.39 1.31 4.41
N LEU A 99 6.12 1.58 4.67
CA LEU A 99 5.23 2.40 3.86
C LEU A 99 5.07 3.82 4.40
N GLY A 100 5.69 4.20 5.51
CA GLY A 100 5.53 5.54 6.09
C GLY A 100 4.62 5.56 7.32
N SER A 101 4.23 6.76 7.74
CA SER A 101 3.48 6.95 8.99
C SER A 101 2.37 7.97 8.84
N LYS A 102 1.22 7.67 9.42
CA LYS A 102 0.03 8.55 9.46
C LYS A 102 -0.73 8.27 10.75
N ASP A 103 -1.30 9.32 11.35
CA ASP A 103 -2.07 9.24 12.60
C ASP A 103 -1.34 8.56 13.78
N GLY A 104 -0.01 8.69 13.83
CA GLY A 104 0.83 8.09 14.88
C GLY A 104 1.13 6.60 14.68
N GLY A 105 0.57 5.96 13.64
CA GLY A 105 0.92 4.60 13.24
C GLY A 105 2.00 4.57 12.16
N HIS A 106 2.87 3.56 12.22
CA HIS A 106 3.88 3.24 11.23
C HIS A 106 3.44 2.02 10.43
N ALA A 107 3.24 2.19 9.12
CA ALA A 107 2.67 1.18 8.25
C ALA A 107 3.74 0.33 7.57
N TYR A 108 3.49 -0.96 7.51
CA TYR A 108 4.34 -1.98 6.92
C TYR A 108 3.51 -2.96 6.10
N ALA A 109 4.10 -3.53 5.06
CA ALA A 109 3.47 -4.57 4.25
C ALA A 109 4.52 -5.56 3.74
N ASP A 110 4.08 -6.69 3.18
CA ASP A 110 4.97 -7.75 2.72
C ASP A 110 6.00 -7.24 1.68
N ALA A 111 7.29 -7.36 2.01
CA ALA A 111 8.38 -6.80 1.21
C ALA A 111 8.43 -7.33 -0.23
N SER A 112 7.95 -8.55 -0.47
CA SER A 112 7.98 -9.19 -1.80
C SER A 112 6.97 -8.62 -2.79
N VAL A 113 6.01 -7.82 -2.33
CA VAL A 113 4.98 -7.21 -3.19
C VAL A 113 5.54 -6.07 -4.02
N ARG A 114 6.54 -5.33 -3.52
CA ARG A 114 7.24 -4.33 -4.31
C ARG A 114 8.35 -5.00 -5.12
N LEU A 115 8.16 -5.05 -6.43
CA LEU A 115 9.16 -5.58 -7.35
C LEU A 115 10.39 -4.66 -7.44
N GLU A 116 11.53 -5.26 -7.81
CA GLU A 116 12.79 -4.53 -7.97
C GLU A 116 12.65 -3.45 -9.07
N GLY A 117 13.24 -2.27 -8.82
CA GLY A 117 13.20 -1.14 -9.76
C GLY A 117 11.94 -0.26 -9.66
N PHE A 118 10.94 -0.64 -8.85
CA PHE A 118 9.75 0.18 -8.65
C PHE A 118 9.98 1.30 -7.63
N THR A 119 9.56 2.51 -7.99
CA THR A 119 9.49 3.67 -7.10
C THR A 119 8.14 3.66 -6.38
N GLU A 120 8.11 3.37 -5.08
CA GLU A 120 6.85 3.20 -4.34
C GLU A 120 6.31 4.53 -3.81
N GLY A 121 5.05 4.82 -4.13
CA GLY A 121 4.24 5.83 -3.45
C GLY A 121 3.78 5.30 -2.09
N LYS A 122 4.02 6.09 -1.04
CA LYS A 122 3.91 5.66 0.35
C LYS A 122 2.68 6.25 1.02
N VAL A 123 2.47 5.94 2.30
CA VAL A 123 1.47 6.58 3.16
C VAL A 123 1.94 8.00 3.52
N SER A 124 2.09 8.86 2.52
CA SER A 124 2.54 10.25 2.62
C SER A 124 1.99 11.06 1.44
N ASN A 125 2.41 12.31 1.29
CA ASN A 125 2.16 13.07 0.07
C ASN A 125 3.51 13.23 -0.63
N ASP A 126 3.84 12.29 -1.50
CA ASP A 126 5.15 12.21 -2.11
C ASP A 126 5.25 13.11 -3.33
N LYS A 127 6.47 13.54 -3.63
CA LYS A 127 6.78 14.34 -4.82
C LYS A 127 7.87 13.65 -5.60
N PHE A 128 7.54 13.26 -6.81
CA PHE A 128 8.43 12.62 -7.74
C PHE A 128 8.73 13.54 -8.93
N ASP A 129 9.92 13.36 -9.51
CA ASP A 129 10.37 14.04 -10.72
C ASP A 129 10.72 13.00 -11.77
N ALA A 130 9.87 12.89 -12.78
CA ALA A 130 9.98 12.04 -13.95
C ALA A 130 10.41 12.82 -15.20
N SER A 131 10.84 14.08 -15.07
CA SER A 131 11.21 14.92 -16.22
C SER A 131 12.42 14.40 -17.02
N SER A 132 13.19 13.45 -16.46
CA SER A 132 14.26 12.77 -17.16
C SER A 132 14.37 11.30 -16.74
N GLY A 133 14.28 10.38 -17.71
CA GLY A 133 14.40 8.95 -17.48
C GLY A 133 13.10 8.21 -17.79
N SER A 134 13.03 6.96 -17.33
CA SER A 134 11.84 6.13 -17.41
C SER A 134 11.63 5.49 -16.05
N PHE A 135 10.45 5.68 -15.47
CA PHE A 135 10.15 5.26 -14.11
C PHE A 135 8.93 4.35 -14.09
N THR A 136 8.91 3.44 -13.12
CA THR A 136 7.70 2.70 -12.74
C THR A 136 7.34 3.10 -11.33
N PHE A 137 6.24 3.85 -11.20
CA PHE A 137 5.69 4.25 -9.92
C PHE A 137 4.69 3.22 -9.44
N PHE A 138 4.91 2.70 -8.24
CA PHE A 138 4.16 1.59 -7.67
C PHE A 138 3.29 2.05 -6.50
N TYR A 139 2.03 1.65 -6.51
CA TYR A 139 1.03 1.97 -5.51
C TYR A 139 0.31 0.69 -5.06
N ASP A 140 0.65 0.20 -3.87
CA ASP A 140 0.04 -1.01 -3.31
C ASP A 140 -1.34 -0.74 -2.70
N ASN A 141 -2.28 -0.42 -3.57
CA ASN A 141 -3.63 -0.01 -3.19
C ASN A 141 -4.54 -1.19 -2.78
N ALA A 142 -4.08 -2.44 -2.94
CA ALA A 142 -4.73 -3.63 -2.37
C ALA A 142 -4.71 -3.65 -0.84
N LEU A 143 -3.79 -2.94 -0.21
CA LEU A 143 -3.66 -2.86 1.25
C LEU A 143 -4.85 -2.20 1.94
N GLY A 144 -5.69 -1.47 1.17
CA GLY A 144 -6.81 -0.72 1.71
C GLY A 144 -6.41 0.42 2.66
N LEU A 145 -5.17 0.91 2.51
CA LEU A 145 -4.61 2.07 3.18
C LEU A 145 -4.74 3.33 2.31
N ASN A 146 -4.70 4.49 2.96
CA ASN A 146 -4.61 5.78 2.29
C ASN A 146 -3.15 6.10 1.94
N LEU A 147 -2.78 5.93 0.68
CA LEU A 147 -1.45 6.29 0.14
C LEU A 147 -1.28 7.79 -0.11
N GLY A 148 -2.24 8.62 0.33
CA GLY A 148 -2.15 10.07 0.32
C GLY A 148 -2.36 10.73 -1.04
N PHE A 149 -1.75 11.90 -1.22
CA PHE A 149 -1.88 12.73 -2.41
C PHE A 149 -0.49 13.00 -2.97
N ASP A 150 -0.12 12.24 -4.00
CA ASP A 150 1.19 12.32 -4.61
C ASP A 150 1.21 13.28 -5.79
N THR A 151 2.39 13.75 -6.14
CA THR A 151 2.62 14.54 -7.35
C THR A 151 3.78 13.95 -8.14
N ILE A 152 3.57 13.69 -9.43
CA ILE A 152 4.62 13.26 -10.35
C ILE A 152 4.78 14.34 -11.42
N ASN A 153 5.89 15.08 -11.34
CA ASN A 153 6.22 16.08 -12.35
C ASN A 153 6.86 15.40 -13.56
N GLY A 154 6.43 15.74 -14.77
CA GLY A 154 7.08 15.27 -15.99
C GLY A 154 6.75 13.85 -16.43
N PHE A 155 5.65 13.26 -15.93
CA PHE A 155 5.22 11.92 -16.34
C PHE A 155 5.01 11.85 -17.87
N GLY A 156 5.74 10.96 -18.53
CA GLY A 156 5.83 10.82 -19.98
C GLY A 156 5.44 9.44 -20.50
N ALA A 157 5.62 9.23 -21.81
CA ALA A 157 5.21 8.01 -22.51
C ALA A 157 5.98 6.75 -22.06
N ASP A 158 7.20 6.92 -21.54
CA ASP A 158 8.03 5.82 -21.06
C ASP A 158 7.81 5.50 -19.57
N ASP A 159 7.04 6.32 -18.86
CA ASP A 159 6.73 6.10 -17.45
C ASP A 159 5.51 5.20 -17.28
N ARG A 160 5.44 4.53 -16.12
CA ARG A 160 4.35 3.62 -15.78
C ARG A 160 3.82 3.90 -14.38
N ILE A 161 2.51 3.82 -14.23
CA ILE A 161 1.85 3.62 -12.93
C ILE A 161 1.52 2.14 -12.82
N VAL A 162 1.85 1.53 -11.68
CA VAL A 162 1.53 0.14 -11.38
C VAL A 162 0.79 0.04 -10.06
N THR A 163 -0.35 -0.65 -10.06
CA THR A 163 -1.18 -0.84 -8.86
C THR A 163 -1.44 -2.33 -8.60
N THR A 164 -1.82 -2.69 -7.36
CA THR A 164 -2.20 -4.06 -6.99
C THR A 164 -3.72 -4.30 -7.01
N ARG A 165 -4.50 -3.23 -7.21
CA ARG A 165 -5.93 -3.25 -7.57
C ARG A 165 -6.17 -2.36 -8.77
N GLN A 166 -7.02 -2.84 -9.67
CA GLN A 166 -7.42 -2.09 -10.85
C GLN A 166 -8.06 -0.75 -10.46
N ILE A 167 -7.79 0.28 -11.25
CA ILE A 167 -8.40 1.60 -11.12
C ILE A 167 -9.75 1.59 -11.86
N PHE A 168 -10.73 2.32 -11.33
CA PHE A 168 -12.06 2.39 -11.94
C PHE A 168 -12.02 3.07 -13.31
N ASP A 169 -12.36 2.31 -14.34
CA ASP A 169 -12.69 2.77 -15.68
C ASP A 169 -14.21 3.00 -15.75
N SER A 170 -14.63 4.23 -16.06
CA SER A 170 -16.04 4.60 -15.97
C SER A 170 -16.88 4.17 -17.16
N ASP A 171 -16.25 3.95 -18.31
CA ASP A 171 -16.89 3.62 -19.57
C ASP A 171 -16.33 2.36 -20.24
N ASP A 172 -15.48 1.61 -19.51
CA ASP A 172 -14.90 0.31 -19.88
C ASP A 172 -14.17 0.37 -21.25
N ASN A 173 -13.48 1.49 -21.51
CA ASN A 173 -12.78 1.75 -22.77
C ASN A 173 -11.25 1.59 -22.69
N ALA A 174 -10.74 1.17 -21.53
CA ALA A 174 -9.32 1.06 -21.18
C ALA A 174 -8.59 2.41 -21.00
N THR A 175 -9.30 3.53 -20.87
CA THR A 175 -8.77 4.85 -20.59
C THR A 175 -9.34 5.37 -19.27
N ILE A 176 -8.47 5.62 -18.30
CA ILE A 176 -8.81 6.08 -16.95
C ILE A 176 -8.82 7.60 -16.90
N GLY A 177 -10.00 8.22 -16.81
CA GLY A 177 -10.16 9.67 -16.70
C GLY A 177 -9.94 10.21 -15.27
N PHE A 178 -9.42 11.44 -15.14
CA PHE A 178 -9.05 12.09 -13.87
C PHE A 178 -10.18 12.89 -13.19
N GLY A 179 -11.43 12.63 -13.58
CA GLY A 179 -12.58 13.35 -13.03
C GLY A 179 -12.53 14.88 -13.21
N SER A 180 -13.21 15.62 -12.34
CA SER A 180 -13.31 17.09 -12.40
C SER A 180 -12.22 17.82 -11.60
N ASN A 181 -11.49 17.09 -10.77
CA ASN A 181 -10.34 17.53 -9.97
C ASN A 181 -9.01 17.35 -10.71
N ASN A 182 -9.00 16.76 -11.90
CA ASN A 182 -7.83 16.57 -12.76
C ASN A 182 -6.68 15.81 -12.07
N VAL A 183 -7.00 14.87 -11.19
CA VAL A 183 -6.03 13.93 -10.59
C VAL A 183 -6.52 12.51 -10.76
N LEU A 184 -5.59 11.56 -10.83
CA LEU A 184 -5.90 10.15 -10.89
C LEU A 184 -6.35 9.65 -9.51
N ASP A 185 -7.52 9.04 -9.43
CA ASP A 185 -8.06 8.47 -8.19
C ASP A 185 -7.72 6.98 -8.07
N LEU A 186 -7.06 6.58 -6.98
CA LEU A 186 -6.71 5.18 -6.76
C LEU A 186 -7.83 4.44 -6.03
N SER A 187 -8.16 3.26 -6.54
CA SER A 187 -9.06 2.30 -5.90
C SER A 187 -8.48 1.76 -4.59
N GLY A 188 -9.33 1.25 -3.69
CA GLY A 188 -8.93 0.56 -2.45
C GLY A 188 -9.04 -0.96 -2.58
N GLU A 189 -9.01 -1.68 -1.46
CA GLU A 189 -8.98 -3.15 -1.45
C GLU A 189 -10.14 -3.80 -2.21
N GLY A 190 -11.35 -3.25 -2.08
CA GLY A 190 -12.54 -3.77 -2.74
C GLY A 190 -12.83 -3.13 -4.10
N GLY A 191 -11.86 -2.40 -4.67
CA GLY A 191 -12.00 -1.75 -5.98
C GLY A 191 -11.74 -2.70 -7.16
N PRO A 192 -12.01 -2.24 -8.40
CA PRO A 192 -12.44 -0.89 -8.75
C PRO A 192 -13.92 -0.62 -8.44
N LYS A 193 -14.26 0.57 -7.95
CA LYS A 193 -15.65 1.00 -7.72
C LYS A 193 -15.90 2.39 -8.27
N ALA A 194 -17.09 2.63 -8.80
CA ALA A 194 -17.55 3.95 -9.21
C ALA A 194 -17.47 5.00 -8.09
N SER A 195 -17.47 4.58 -6.82
CA SER A 195 -17.32 5.47 -5.68
C SER A 195 -15.91 5.98 -5.44
N ASP A 196 -14.90 5.40 -6.07
CA ASP A 196 -13.49 5.69 -5.78
C ASP A 196 -13.15 7.12 -6.20
N GLY A 197 -13.72 7.63 -7.30
CA GLY A 197 -13.53 9.01 -7.78
C GLY A 197 -14.03 10.13 -6.86
N PHE A 198 -14.78 9.80 -5.79
CA PHE A 198 -15.16 10.79 -4.77
C PHE A 198 -14.78 10.41 -3.34
N ARG A 199 -14.36 9.16 -3.11
CA ARG A 199 -13.91 8.67 -1.80
C ARG A 199 -12.39 8.57 -1.70
N HIS A 200 -11.71 8.46 -2.83
CA HIS A 200 -10.26 8.41 -2.96
C HIS A 200 -9.61 7.35 -2.03
N PRO A 201 -10.15 6.12 -1.95
CA PRO A 201 -9.80 5.18 -0.89
C PRO A 201 -8.33 4.74 -0.93
N GLY A 202 -7.72 4.65 -2.10
CA GLY A 202 -6.30 4.32 -2.27
C GLY A 202 -5.38 5.53 -2.32
N GLY A 203 -5.91 6.76 -2.18
CA GLY A 203 -5.16 8.00 -2.42
C GLY A 203 -5.39 8.55 -3.84
N GLN A 204 -4.59 9.56 -4.19
CA GLN A 204 -4.66 10.29 -5.46
C GLN A 204 -3.26 10.59 -5.99
N ILE A 205 -3.15 10.73 -7.31
CA ILE A 205 -1.90 11.11 -7.98
C ILE A 205 -2.17 12.29 -8.91
N ASP A 206 -1.46 13.38 -8.66
CA ASP A 206 -1.39 14.51 -9.57
C ASP A 206 -0.25 14.30 -10.59
N LEU A 207 -0.63 13.97 -11.83
CA LEU A 207 0.28 13.82 -12.97
C LEU A 207 0.48 15.13 -13.75
N ASN A 208 -0.15 16.23 -13.31
CA ASN A 208 -0.14 17.51 -14.01
C ASN A 208 1.00 18.44 -13.59
N GLY A 209 1.59 18.22 -12.41
CA GLY A 209 2.82 18.88 -11.98
C GLY A 209 2.96 20.35 -12.39
N VAL A 210 4.16 20.79 -12.75
CA VAL A 210 4.34 22.10 -13.40
C VAL A 210 4.30 21.93 -14.93
N GLY A 211 3.22 22.38 -15.57
CA GLY A 211 3.16 22.56 -17.02
C GLY A 211 2.60 21.37 -17.83
N HIS A 212 2.05 20.35 -17.19
CA HIS A 212 1.34 19.26 -17.86
C HIS A 212 -0.19 19.42 -17.68
N ASN A 213 -0.95 18.92 -18.67
CA ASN A 213 -2.42 18.92 -18.64
C ASN A 213 -2.96 17.57 -19.16
N MET A 214 -2.57 16.52 -18.46
CA MET A 214 -3.07 15.17 -18.55
C MET A 214 -4.42 15.05 -17.86
N LEU A 215 -5.37 14.44 -18.56
CA LEU A 215 -6.74 14.20 -18.08
C LEU A 215 -7.08 12.70 -18.04
N SER A 216 -6.17 11.85 -18.53
CA SER A 216 -6.33 10.42 -18.54
C SER A 216 -4.99 9.69 -18.69
N ILE A 217 -5.01 8.40 -18.37
CA ILE A 217 -3.99 7.39 -18.71
C ILE A 217 -4.68 6.14 -19.24
N ASP A 218 -3.96 5.31 -19.97
CA ASP A 218 -4.48 4.08 -20.55
C ASP A 218 -4.08 2.86 -19.72
N PHE A 219 -4.97 1.89 -19.62
CA PHE A 219 -4.68 0.57 -19.08
C PHE A 219 -3.90 -0.23 -20.12
N LEU A 220 -2.66 -0.57 -19.79
CA LEU A 220 -1.72 -1.23 -20.69
C LEU A 220 -1.74 -2.76 -20.56
N GLY A 221 -2.27 -3.27 -19.45
CA GLY A 221 -2.37 -4.70 -19.19
C GLY A 221 -2.16 -5.04 -17.72
N GLN A 222 -2.18 -6.34 -17.44
CA GLN A 222 -1.93 -6.88 -16.11
C GLN A 222 -1.02 -8.10 -16.16
N GLU A 223 -0.29 -8.33 -15.10
CA GLU A 223 0.49 -9.55 -14.89
C GLU A 223 0.35 -10.07 -13.46
N THR A 224 0.58 -11.36 -13.25
CA THR A 224 0.60 -11.95 -11.91
C THR A 224 2.00 -12.46 -11.60
N VAL A 225 2.60 -11.95 -10.53
CA VAL A 225 3.92 -12.35 -10.04
C VAL A 225 3.78 -12.76 -8.58
N ASN A 226 4.21 -13.97 -8.24
CA ASN A 226 4.18 -14.52 -6.88
C ASN A 226 2.82 -14.40 -6.17
N GLY A 227 1.73 -14.58 -6.92
CA GLY A 227 0.36 -14.52 -6.39
C GLY A 227 -0.22 -13.11 -6.22
N VAL A 228 0.50 -12.06 -6.61
CA VAL A 228 0.01 -10.69 -6.67
C VAL A 228 -0.26 -10.31 -8.12
N THR A 229 -1.42 -9.72 -8.39
CA THR A 229 -1.73 -9.15 -9.71
C THR A 229 -1.35 -7.67 -9.74
N TYR A 230 -0.60 -7.28 -10.76
CA TYR A 230 -0.15 -5.94 -11.03
C TYR A 230 -0.90 -5.41 -12.25
N TYR A 231 -1.44 -4.20 -12.14
CA TYR A 231 -2.16 -3.51 -13.21
C TYR A 231 -1.30 -2.34 -13.68
N HIS A 232 -1.02 -2.27 -14.97
CA HIS A 232 -0.10 -1.30 -15.56
C HIS A 232 -0.87 -0.24 -16.32
N TYR A 233 -0.46 1.01 -16.13
CA TYR A 233 -1.03 2.17 -16.80
C TYR A 233 0.08 3.08 -17.31
N GLY A 234 -0.21 3.85 -18.35
CA GLY A 234 0.69 4.85 -18.91
C GLY A 234 0.00 5.72 -19.95
N ILE A 235 0.78 6.44 -20.74
CA ILE A 235 0.26 7.16 -21.89
C ILE A 235 0.43 6.24 -23.09
N ASP A 236 -0.67 5.81 -23.72
CA ASP A 236 -0.55 5.13 -25.02
C ASP A 236 -0.20 6.18 -26.09
N GLY A 237 0.72 5.81 -26.99
CA GLY A 237 1.30 6.72 -27.98
C GLY A 237 0.41 7.02 -29.18
#